data_AF-A0A1C5S434-F1
#
_entry.id   AF-A0A1C5S434-F1
#
_cell.length_a   1.000
_cell.length_b   1.000
_cell.length_c   1.000
_cell.angle_alpha   90.00
_cell.angle_beta   90.00
_cell.angle_gamma   90.00
#
_symmetry.space_group_name_H-M   'P 1'
#
loop_
_entity.id
_entity.type
_entity.pdbx_description
1 polymer ?
#
loop_
_entity_poly.entity_id
_entity_poly.type
_entity_poly.pdbx_seq_one_letter_code
_entity_poly.pdbx_strand_id
1 'polypeptide(L)' 'MIKDSNITFRVTKEQKEQLERIAKKDDRNVSYIMQKLVQAFLEGQK' A
#
# COMPACT_ATOMS: atom_id res chain seq x y z
N MET A 1 4.52 16.52 14.62
CA MET A 1 3.34 15.71 14.27
C MET A 1 3.19 15.76 12.76
N ILE A 2 3.68 14.74 12.04
CA ILE A 2 3.60 14.71 10.58
C ILE A 2 2.13 14.43 10.24
N LYS A 3 1.38 15.49 9.95
CA LYS A 3 0.03 15.44 9.41
C LYS A 3 0.17 15.08 7.92
N ASP A 4 -0.36 13.92 7.56
CA ASP A 4 -0.65 13.48 6.19
C ASP A 4 0.51 13.51 5.19
N SER A 5 1.47 12.59 5.35
CA SER A 5 2.42 12.26 4.27
C SER A 5 1.71 11.48 3.18
N ASN A 6 1.42 12.13 2.05
CA ASN A 6 1.01 11.43 0.83
C ASN A 6 2.24 10.77 0.17
N ILE A 7 2.20 9.44 0.03
CA ILE A 7 3.22 8.66 -0.68
C ILE A 7 2.65 8.22 -2.03
N THR A 8 3.29 8.67 -3.11
CA THR A 8 2.92 8.28 -4.47
C THR A 8 3.85 7.17 -4.95
N PHE A 9 3.29 6.00 -5.22
CA PHE A 9 4.01 4.89 -5.85
C PHE A 9 3.80 4.91 -7.37
N ARG A 10 4.89 4.92 -8.13
CA ARG A 10 4.83 4.66 -9.57
C ARG A 10 4.95 3.16 -9.80
N VAL A 11 3.89 2.58 -10.32
CA VAL A 11 3.80 1.15 -10.63
C VAL A 11 3.35 0.98 -12.08
N THR A 12 3.63 -0.19 -12.65
CA THR A 12 3.09 -0.53 -13.97
C THR A 12 1.58 -0.76 -13.89
N LYS A 13 0.90 -0.73 -15.05
CA LYS A 13 -0.55 -1.01 -15.13
C LYS A 13 -0.89 -2.40 -14.57
N GLU A 14 -0.09 -3.41 -14.93
CA GLU A 14 -0.29 -4.78 -14.47
C GLU A 14 -0.17 -4.91 -12.94
N GLN A 15 0.85 -4.27 -12.34
CA GLN A 15 1.04 -4.24 -10.89
C GLN A 15 -0.14 -3.56 -10.19
N LYS A 16 -0.64 -2.45 -10.75
CA LYS A 16 -1.83 -1.77 -10.24
C LYS A 16 -3.06 -2.70 -10.24
N GLU A 17 -3.31 -3.40 -11.34
CA GLU A 17 -4.45 -4.33 -11.45
C GLU A 17 -4.33 -5.52 -10.49
N GLN A 18 -3.12 -6.01 -10.22
CA GLN A 18 -2.88 -7.03 -9.21
C GLN A 18 -3.18 -6.50 -7.80
N LEU A 19 -2.70 -5.30 -7.47
CA LEU A 19 -2.96 -4.65 -6.18
C LEU A 19 -4.45 -4.40 -5.95
N GLU A 20 -5.16 -3.92 -6.97
CA GLU A 20 -6.62 -3.71 -6.90
C GLU A 20 -7.39 -5.02 -6.70
N ARG A 21 -6.94 -6.12 -7.31
CA ARG A 21 -7.54 -7.45 -7.10
C ARG A 21 -7.36 -7.94 -5.67
N ILE A 22 -6.16 -7.78 -5.11
CA ILE A 22 -5.87 -8.15 -3.71
C ILE A 22 -6.70 -7.29 -2.77
N ALA A 23 -6.75 -5.97 -3.01
CA ALA A 23 -7.53 -5.04 -2.22
C ALA A 23 -9.02 -5.38 -2.19
N LYS A 24 -9.61 -5.72 -3.36
CA LYS A 24 -11.00 -6.15 -3.45
C LYS A 24 -11.27 -7.46 -2.69
N LYS A 25 -10.34 -8.41 -2.69
CA LYS A 25 -10.50 -9.69 -1.99
C LYS A 25 -10.62 -9.50 -0.47
N ASP A 26 -9.92 -8.50 0.06
CA ASP A 26 -9.86 -8.24 1.50
C ASP A 26 -10.87 -7.17 1.96
N ASP A 27 -11.75 -6.69 1.06
CA ASP A 27 -12.67 -5.55 1.29
C ASP A 27 -11.95 -4.29 1.80
N ARG A 28 -10.73 -4.05 1.29
CA ARG A 28 -9.89 -2.91 1.65
C ARG A 28 -9.55 -2.05 0.44
N ASN A 29 -9.14 -0.82 0.70
CA ASN A 29 -8.57 0.06 -0.32
C ASN A 29 -7.07 -0.25 -0.52
N VAL A 30 -6.58 -0.15 -1.76
CA VAL A 30 -5.16 -0.32 -2.10
C VAL A 30 -4.25 0.54 -1.22
N SER A 31 -4.63 1.79 -0.94
CA SER A 31 -3.84 2.68 -0.07
C SER A 31 -3.66 2.13 1.34
N TYR A 32 -4.69 1.48 1.88
CA TYR A 32 -4.64 0.86 3.21
C TYR A 32 -3.68 -0.34 3.22
N ILE A 33 -3.73 -1.18 2.18
CA ILE A 33 -2.82 -2.33 2.03
C ILE A 33 -1.37 -1.85 1.90
N MET A 34 -1.13 -0.84 1.07
CA MET A 34 0.21 -0.27 0.90
C MET A 34 0.74 0.33 2.19
N GLN A 35 -0.11 1.03 2.96
CA GLN A 35 0.30 1.56 4.26
C GLN A 35 0.72 0.45 5.23
N LYS A 36 -0.03 -0.66 5.27
CA LYS A 36 0.33 -1.82 6.11
C LYS A 36 1.62 -2.51 5.67
N LEU A 37 1.83 -2.67 4.36
CA LEU A 37 3.07 -3.21 3.81
C LEU A 37 4.28 -2.34 4.16
N VAL A 38 4.16 -1.02 3.99
CA VAL A 38 5.22 -0.07 4.36
C VAL A 38 5.50 -0.12 5.85
N GLN A 39 4.46 -0.14 6.68
CA GLN A 39 4.62 -0.25 8.13
C GLN A 39 5.34 -1.55 8.52
N ALA A 40 4.91 -2.70 8.00
CA ALA A 40 5.54 -3.99 8.30
C ALA A 40 7.00 -4.05 7.83
N PHE A 41 7.30 -3.47 6.67
CA PHE A 41 8.68 -3.38 6.16
C PHE A 41 9.58 -2.52 7.07
N LEU A 42 9.08 -1.38 7.54
CA LEU A 42 9.82 -0.51 8.45
C LEU A 42 10.02 -1.15 9.84
N GLU A 43 9.03 -1.89 10.32
CA GLU A 43 9.11 -2.63 11.59
C GLU A 43 10.10 -3.80 11.51
N GLY A 44 10.17 -4.50 10.38
CA GLY A 44 11.11 -5.61 10.17
C GLY A 44 12.57 -5.20 9.93
N GLN A 45 12.87 -3.91 9.74
CA GLN A 45 14.25 -3.40 9.66
C GLN A 45 14.84 -2.97 11.01
N LYS A 46 14.07 -3.04 12.09
CA LYS A 46 14.56 -2.81 13.46
C LYS A 46 15.07 -4.08 14.11
#